data_AF-A0A941WYQ9-F1
#
_entry.id   AF-A0A941WYQ9-F1
#
_cell.length_a   1.000
_cell.length_b   1.000
_cell.length_c   1.000
_cell.angle_alpha   90.00
_cell.angle_beta   90.00
_cell.angle_gamma   90.00
#
_symmetry.space_group_name_H-M   'P 1'
#
loop_
_entity.id
_entity.type
_entity.pdbx_description
1 polymer ?
#
loop_
_entity_poly.entity_id
_entity_poly.type
_entity_poly.pdbx_seq_one_letter_code
_entity_poly.pdbx_strand_id
1 'polypeptide(L)'
;MGNLIYYVRNGVQCVRRAEVPGKKRKKERSDQQKGVTGRFAIVQAFYAAYCRQVSRDIWRAAARAEGKMAHNLFNSTNCRCFSGEGKLVDFVNFTFTKGSLLLPRGLKIE
;
A
#
# COMPACT_ATOMS: atom_id res chain seq x y z
N MET A 1 -26.58 24.87 -8.55
CA MET A 1 -26.23 23.61 -7.86
C MET A 1 -25.35 22.74 -8.78
N GLY A 2 -24.02 22.95 -8.85
CA GLY A 2 -23.21 22.39 -9.96
C GLY A 2 -21.86 21.75 -9.64
N ASN A 3 -21.45 21.61 -8.38
CA ASN A 3 -20.06 21.22 -8.03
C ASN A 3 -19.98 19.90 -7.26
N LEU A 4 -20.72 18.86 -7.65
CA LEU A 4 -20.66 17.53 -7.03
C LEU A 4 -20.25 16.49 -8.07
N ILE A 5 -19.23 15.69 -7.75
CA ILE A 5 -18.75 14.55 -8.53
C ILE A 5 -19.19 13.30 -7.79
N TYR A 6 -19.98 12.47 -8.47
CA TYR A 6 -20.42 11.16 -8.00
C TYR A 6 -19.46 10.09 -8.50
N TYR A 7 -19.02 9.18 -7.63
CA TYR A 7 -18.16 8.06 -8.00
C TYR A 7 -18.39 6.86 -7.07
N VAL A 8 -18.07 5.66 -7.53
CA VAL A 8 -18.16 4.43 -6.72
C VAL A 8 -16.76 4.05 -6.23
N ARG A 9 -16.61 3.82 -4.93
CA ARG A 9 -15.36 3.33 -4.32
C ARG A 9 -15.68 2.16 -3.41
N ASN A 10 -15.05 1.01 -3.66
CA ASN A 10 -15.29 -0.24 -2.91
C ASN A 10 -16.78 -0.62 -2.84
N GLY A 11 -17.53 -0.46 -3.94
CA GLY A 11 -18.97 -0.75 -3.99
C GLY A 11 -19.86 0.30 -3.31
N VAL A 12 -19.29 1.32 -2.67
CA VAL A 12 -20.03 2.38 -1.99
C VAL A 12 -20.12 3.62 -2.89
N GLN A 13 -21.34 4.12 -3.08
CA GLN A 13 -21.58 5.38 -3.78
C GLN A 13 -21.07 6.55 -2.93
N CYS A 14 -20.13 7.30 -3.49
CA CYS A 14 -19.47 8.43 -2.84
C CYS A 14 -19.77 9.72 -3.61
N VAL A 15 -19.85 10.83 -2.88
CA VAL A 15 -19.95 12.17 -3.49
C VAL A 15 -18.80 13.04 -2.98
N ARG A 16 -18.16 13.79 -3.88
CA ARG A 16 -17.19 14.83 -3.50
C ARG A 16 -17.51 16.15 -4.18
N ARG A 17 -17.15 17.27 -3.55
CA ARG A 17 -17.26 18.57 -4.21
C ARG A 17 -16.14 18.74 -5.25
N ALA A 18 -16.47 19.21 -6.45
CA ALA A 18 -15.50 19.68 -7.43
C ALA A 18 -14.78 20.92 -6.86
N GLU A 19 -13.49 21.09 -7.17
CA GLU A 19 -12.71 22.22 -6.68
C GLU A 19 -13.36 23.54 -7.11
N VAL A 20 -13.69 24.38 -6.12
CA VAL A 20 -14.31 25.69 -6.35
C VAL A 20 -13.16 26.70 -6.55
N PRO A 21 -13.08 27.39 -7.70
CA PRO A 21 -12.11 28.46 -7.89
C PRO A 21 -12.22 29.48 -6.74
N GLY A 22 -11.08 29.80 -6.08
CA GLY A 22 -11.02 30.77 -4.99
C GLY A 22 -11.21 30.23 -3.56
N LYS A 23 -11.49 28.93 -3.34
CA LYS A 23 -11.45 28.36 -1.98
C LYS A 23 -10.02 28.12 -1.51
N LYS A 24 -9.73 28.50 -0.25
CA LYS A 24 -8.43 28.25 0.41
C LYS A 24 -8.01 26.79 0.23
N ARG A 25 -6.75 26.58 -0.18
CA ARG A 25 -6.11 25.27 -0.29
C ARG A 25 -6.38 24.45 0.98
N LYS A 26 -6.48 23.13 0.82
CA LYS A 26 -6.56 22.17 1.93
C LYS A 26 -5.55 22.57 3.02
N LYS A 27 -6.00 22.58 4.29
CA LYS A 27 -5.16 22.89 5.47
C LYS A 27 -3.83 22.15 5.36
N GLU A 28 -2.74 22.83 5.69
CA GLU A 28 -1.41 22.22 5.66
C GLU A 28 -1.43 20.94 6.51
N ARG A 29 -0.83 19.88 5.97
CA ARG A 29 -0.81 18.57 6.65
C ARG A 29 -0.02 18.70 7.94
N SER A 30 -0.50 18.07 9.02
CA SER A 30 0.28 17.98 10.25
C SER A 30 1.56 17.18 10.03
N ASP A 31 2.56 17.36 10.88
CA ASP A 31 3.83 16.64 10.76
C ASP A 31 3.63 15.12 10.87
N GLN A 32 2.67 14.68 11.69
CA GLN A 32 2.26 13.29 11.76
C GLN A 32 1.70 12.78 10.41
N GLN A 33 0.85 13.58 9.74
CA GLN A 33 0.32 13.23 8.41
C GLN A 33 1.40 13.23 7.34
N LYS A 34 2.35 14.18 7.40
CA LYS A 34 3.53 14.22 6.53
C LYS A 34 4.36 12.95 6.72
N GLY A 35 4.65 12.55 7.96
CA GLY A 35 5.40 11.34 8.28
C GLY A 35 4.71 10.02 7.92
N VAL A 36 3.37 9.94 7.99
CA VAL A 36 2.61 8.77 7.50
C VAL A 36 2.64 8.70 5.97
N THR A 37 2.49 9.84 5.30
CA THR A 37 2.55 9.89 3.83
C THR A 37 3.95 9.54 3.32
N GLY A 38 5.00 10.08 3.97
CA GLY A 38 6.40 9.78 3.66
C GLY A 38 6.71 8.29 3.80
N ARG A 39 6.31 7.68 4.92
CA ARG A 39 6.40 6.23 5.12
C ARG A 39 5.72 5.44 4.01
N PHE A 40 4.48 5.77 3.70
CA PHE A 40 3.74 5.09 2.64
C PHE A 40 4.50 5.14 1.30
N ALA A 41 4.99 6.32 0.90
CA ALA A 41 5.71 6.49 -0.36
C ALA A 41 6.99 5.66 -0.41
N ILE A 42 7.75 5.62 0.69
CA ILE A 42 9.02 4.90 0.73
C ILE A 42 8.80 3.38 0.77
N VAL A 43 7.79 2.90 1.49
CA VAL A 43 7.43 1.47 1.48
C VAL A 43 6.99 1.02 0.07
N GLN A 44 6.25 1.86 -0.66
CA GLN A 44 5.90 1.57 -2.06
C GLN A 44 7.14 1.51 -2.96
N ALA A 45 8.08 2.46 -2.80
CA ALA A 45 9.34 2.46 -3.55
C ALA A 45 10.20 1.23 -3.22
N PHE A 46 10.31 0.88 -1.94
CA PHE A 46 10.98 -0.33 -1.47
C PHE A 46 10.36 -1.57 -2.10
N TYR A 47 9.03 -1.70 -2.05
CA TYR A 47 8.32 -2.83 -2.65
C TYR A 47 8.56 -2.94 -4.15
N ALA A 48 8.59 -1.81 -4.86
CA ALA A 48 8.90 -1.78 -6.28
C ALA A 48 10.33 -2.28 -6.58
N ALA A 49 11.31 -1.86 -5.77
CA ALA A 49 12.70 -2.33 -5.88
C ALA A 49 12.83 -3.82 -5.53
N TYR A 50 12.21 -4.25 -4.44
CA TYR A 50 12.15 -5.65 -4.00
C TYR A 50 11.60 -6.56 -5.10
N CYS A 51 10.49 -6.16 -5.75
CA CYS A 51 9.87 -6.92 -6.83
C CYS A 51 10.75 -7.10 -8.08
N ARG A 52 11.84 -6.33 -8.21
CA ARG A 52 12.82 -6.54 -9.30
C ARG A 52 13.75 -7.72 -9.01
N GLN A 53 13.96 -8.04 -7.74
CA GLN A 53 14.87 -9.10 -7.30
C GLN A 53 14.11 -10.37 -6.91
N VAL A 54 12.93 -10.20 -6.28
CA VAL A 54 12.11 -11.31 -5.81
C VAL A 54 10.77 -11.32 -6.53
N SER A 55 10.28 -12.50 -6.90
CA SER A 55 8.98 -12.62 -7.58
C SER A 55 7.86 -11.97 -6.77
N ARG A 56 7.09 -11.12 -7.45
CA ARG A 56 5.89 -10.47 -6.91
C ARG A 56 4.76 -11.47 -6.63
N ASP A 57 4.82 -12.67 -7.21
CA ASP A 57 3.69 -13.59 -7.24
C ASP A 57 3.34 -14.14 -5.86
N ILE A 58 4.30 -14.26 -4.95
CA ILE A 58 4.05 -14.69 -3.57
C ILE A 58 3.08 -13.73 -2.85
N TRP A 59 3.34 -12.42 -2.98
CA TRP A 59 2.50 -11.38 -2.41
C TRP A 59 1.17 -11.22 -3.15
N ARG A 60 1.13 -11.51 -4.45
CA ARG A 60 -0.14 -11.56 -5.21
C ARG A 60 -1.02 -12.70 -4.73
N ALA A 61 -0.46 -13.88 -4.52
CA ALA A 61 -1.20 -15.04 -4.03
C ALA A 61 -1.82 -14.75 -2.65
N ALA A 62 -1.02 -14.25 -1.70
CA ALA A 62 -1.53 -13.85 -0.38
C ALA A 62 -2.57 -12.73 -0.47
N ALA A 63 -2.33 -11.70 -1.28
CA ALA A 63 -3.24 -10.56 -1.37
C ALA A 63 -4.59 -10.93 -2.00
N ARG A 64 -4.61 -11.85 -2.96
CA ARG A 64 -5.86 -12.39 -3.54
C ARG A 64 -6.73 -13.06 -2.48
N ALA A 65 -6.14 -13.86 -1.58
CA ALA A 65 -6.86 -14.49 -0.48
C ALA A 65 -7.49 -13.46 0.48
N GLU A 66 -6.89 -12.28 0.62
CA GLU A 66 -7.40 -11.17 1.45
C GLU A 66 -8.24 -10.14 0.66
N GLY A 67 -8.53 -10.35 -0.62
CA GLY A 67 -9.25 -9.38 -1.47
C GLY A 67 -8.50 -8.05 -1.66
N LYS A 68 -7.17 -8.05 -1.56
CA LYS A 68 -6.30 -6.88 -1.63
C LYS A 68 -5.40 -6.90 -2.86
N MET A 69 -4.83 -5.74 -3.19
CA MET A 69 -3.68 -5.66 -4.10
C MET A 69 -2.38 -5.98 -3.34
N ALA A 70 -1.43 -6.63 -4.02
CA ALA A 70 -0.18 -7.09 -3.43
C ALA A 70 0.63 -5.98 -2.71
N HIS A 71 0.74 -4.81 -3.32
CA HIS A 71 1.44 -3.67 -2.71
C HIS A 71 0.71 -3.09 -1.50
N ASN A 72 -0.63 -3.18 -1.46
CA ASN A 72 -1.41 -2.77 -0.29
C ASN A 72 -1.21 -3.73 0.86
N LEU A 73 -1.19 -5.04 0.57
CA LEU A 73 -0.92 -6.06 1.58
C LEU A 73 0.50 -5.93 2.14
N PHE A 74 1.50 -5.81 1.27
CA PHE A 74 2.90 -5.59 1.66
C PHE A 74 3.01 -4.37 2.58
N ASN A 75 2.42 -3.25 2.18
CA ASN A 75 2.47 -2.02 2.97
C ASN A 75 1.74 -2.15 4.31
N SER A 76 0.55 -2.75 4.34
CA SER A 76 -0.16 -2.98 5.61
C SER A 76 0.58 -3.92 6.55
N THR A 77 1.39 -4.83 6.01
CA THR A 77 2.21 -5.78 6.78
C THR A 77 3.47 -5.11 7.32
N ASN A 78 4.18 -4.34 6.47
CA ASN A 78 5.54 -3.90 6.77
C ASN A 78 5.68 -2.40 7.09
N CYS A 79 4.64 -1.57 6.92
CA CYS A 79 4.71 -0.10 7.10
C CYS A 79 5.33 0.31 8.45
N ARG A 80 4.99 -0.42 9.53
CA ARG A 80 5.47 -0.12 10.88
C ARG A 80 6.96 -0.40 11.07
N CYS A 81 7.55 -1.22 10.21
CA CYS A 81 8.98 -1.51 10.24
C CYS A 81 9.83 -0.35 9.70
N PHE A 82 9.20 0.64 9.06
CA PHE A 82 9.88 1.81 8.51
C PHE A 82 9.71 3.04 9.40
N SER A 83 10.78 3.81 9.57
CA SER A 83 10.75 5.10 10.26
C SER A 83 9.99 6.15 9.45
N GLY A 84 9.68 7.30 10.05
CA GLY A 84 9.09 8.46 9.35
C GLY A 84 9.88 8.93 8.12
N GLU A 85 11.19 8.69 8.13
CA GLU A 85 12.15 8.99 7.05
C GLU A 85 12.28 7.84 6.04
N GLY A 86 11.54 6.74 6.25
CA GLY A 86 11.50 5.56 5.40
C GLY A 86 12.75 4.69 5.43
N LYS A 87 13.54 4.76 6.49
CA LYS A 87 14.57 3.75 6.77
C LYS A 87 13.90 2.52 7.37
N LEU A 88 14.32 1.32 6.95
CA LEU A 88 13.93 0.08 7.62
C LEU A 88 14.63 0.03 8.99
N VAL A 89 13.85 0.13 10.07
CA VAL A 89 14.36 0.22 11.46
C VAL A 89 14.03 -0.99 12.31
N ASP A 90 13.03 -1.78 11.90
CA ASP A 90 12.65 -3.01 12.59
C ASP A 90 12.74 -4.18 11.60
N PHE A 91 13.94 -4.75 11.52
CA PHE A 91 14.22 -5.88 10.65
C PHE A 91 13.62 -7.19 11.20
N VAL A 92 13.52 -7.30 12.52
CA VAL A 92 13.03 -8.51 13.21
C VAL A 92 11.57 -8.77 12.85
N ASN A 93 10.75 -7.72 12.83
CA ASN A 93 9.33 -7.83 12.47
C ASN A 93 9.07 -7.66 10.97
N PHE A 94 10.11 -7.41 10.15
CA PHE A 94 9.92 -7.23 8.72
C PHE A 94 9.63 -8.55 8.02
N THR A 95 8.50 -8.62 7.32
CA THR A 95 8.10 -9.80 6.57
C THR A 95 8.54 -9.68 5.11
N PHE A 96 9.53 -10.47 4.70
CA PHE A 96 9.99 -10.52 3.30
C PHE A 96 8.97 -11.18 2.38
N THR A 97 8.39 -12.29 2.82
CA THR A 97 7.45 -13.10 2.03
C THR A 97 6.20 -13.39 2.85
N LYS A 98 5.04 -13.29 2.19
CA LYS A 98 3.76 -13.69 2.78
C LYS A 98 2.96 -14.40 1.70
N GLY A 99 2.53 -15.62 1.98
CA GLY A 99 1.82 -16.48 1.05
C GLY A 99 2.61 -17.71 0.63
N SER A 100 1.95 -18.60 -0.10
CA SER A 100 2.53 -19.82 -0.63
C SER A 100 2.71 -19.70 -2.13
N LEU A 101 3.91 -19.98 -2.60
CA LEU A 101 4.14 -20.27 -4.01
C LEU A 101 4.03 -21.78 -4.23
N LEU A 102 3.50 -22.17 -5.39
CA LEU A 102 3.65 -23.55 -5.84
C LEU A 102 5.14 -23.84 -5.98
N LEU A 103 5.55 -25.01 -5.51
CA LEU A 103 6.92 -25.44 -5.74
C LEU A 103 7.19 -25.55 -7.24
N PRO A 104 8.46 -25.34 -7.65
CA PRO A 104 8.84 -25.54 -9.03
C PRO A 104 8.37 -26.92 -9.53
N ARG A 105 7.80 -26.95 -10.73
CA ARG A 105 7.46 -28.19 -11.44
C ARG A 105 6.46 -29.10 -10.71
N GLY A 106 5.61 -28.55 -9.83
CA GLY A 106 4.55 -29.32 -9.17
C GLY A 106 5.06 -30.28 -8.09
N LEU A 107 6.27 -30.05 -7.58
CA LEU A 107 6.77 -30.78 -6.41
C LEU A 107 5.79 -30.59 -5.24
N LYS A 108 5.57 -31.67 -4.46
CA LYS A 108 4.83 -31.64 -3.21
C LYS A 108 5.83 -31.86 -2.08
N ILE A 109 5.72 -31.12 -0.99
CA ILE A 109 6.43 -31.43 0.25
C ILE A 109 5.60 -32.51 0.92
N GLU A 110 6.19 -33.70 1.09
CA GLU A 110 5.63 -34.79 1.91
C GLU A 110 5.98 -34.56 3.38
#